data_AF-A0A9P8TNJ4-F1
#
_entry.id   AF-A0A9P8TNJ4-F1
#
_cell.length_a   1.000
_cell.length_b   1.000
_cell.length_c   1.000
_cell.angle_alpha   90.00
_cell.angle_beta   90.00
_cell.angle_gamma   90.00
#
_symmetry.space_group_name_H-M   'P 1'
#
loop_
_entity.id
_entity.type
_entity.pdbx_description
1 polymer ?
#
loop_
_entity_poly.entity_id
_entity_poly.type
_entity_poly.pdbx_seq_one_letter_code
_entity_poly.pdbx_strand_id
1 'polypeptide(L)'
;MATLTGNPDVDYVLTIIFSLIQTSITTAIQYIQLFLVTYPDIAGVLFITIGAVLVFLILKNLFRMIYNLIITLIKVVFVSCIVFTGVWIYYRGVENMLSDSKVLVGYAATMDGSYLKAYGGALNALKTNIDAFSQFAKDVIHDEL
;
A
#
# COMPACT_ATOMS: atom_id res chain seq x y z
N MET A 1 -17.16 -21.27 -31.34
CA MET A 1 -16.13 -21.25 -30.28
C MET A 1 -15.18 -20.12 -30.62
N ALA A 2 -14.98 -19.15 -29.73
CA ALA A 2 -13.98 -18.11 -29.95
C ALA A 2 -12.59 -18.75 -29.84
N THR A 3 -11.79 -18.67 -30.90
CA THR A 3 -10.41 -19.14 -30.92
C THR A 3 -9.56 -18.21 -30.05
N LEU A 4 -9.06 -18.72 -28.93
CA LEU A 4 -8.30 -17.94 -27.93
C LEU A 4 -6.80 -17.96 -28.24
N THR A 5 -6.30 -19.07 -28.80
CA THR A 5 -4.87 -19.29 -29.05
C THR A 5 -4.55 -19.80 -30.45
N GLY A 6 -5.56 -20.21 -31.23
CA GLY A 6 -5.38 -20.72 -32.60
C GLY A 6 -4.95 -22.19 -32.67
N ASN A 7 -4.77 -22.85 -31.52
CA ASN A 7 -4.60 -24.30 -31.41
C ASN A 7 -5.90 -24.93 -30.88
N PRO A 8 -6.57 -25.80 -31.66
CA PRO A 8 -7.89 -26.34 -31.30
C PRO A 8 -7.87 -27.19 -30.03
N ASP A 9 -6.77 -27.89 -29.73
CA ASP A 9 -6.65 -28.73 -28.54
C ASP A 9 -6.49 -27.90 -27.27
N VAL A 10 -5.72 -26.81 -27.35
CA VAL A 10 -5.51 -25.86 -26.25
C VAL A 10 -6.78 -25.07 -25.95
N ASP A 11 -7.48 -24.63 -26.99
CA ASP A 11 -8.73 -23.88 -26.86
C ASP A 11 -9.86 -24.76 -26.27
N TYR A 12 -9.87 -26.07 -26.57
CA TYR A 12 -10.82 -27.02 -25.97
C TYR A 12 -10.56 -27.22 -24.46
N VAL A 13 -9.29 -27.42 -24.08
CA VAL A 13 -8.91 -27.59 -22.66
C VAL A 13 -9.21 -26.32 -21.86
N LEU A 14 -8.87 -25.14 -22.39
CA LEU A 14 -9.20 -23.87 -21.76
C LEU A 14 -10.70 -23.68 -21.58
N THR A 15 -11.50 -24.04 -22.60
CA THR A 15 -12.96 -23.95 -22.51
C THR A 15 -13.51 -24.85 -21.40
N ILE A 16 -13.00 -26.07 -21.26
CA ILE A 16 -13.39 -26.98 -20.17
C ILE A 16 -13.02 -26.40 -18.81
N ILE A 17 -11.80 -25.88 -18.65
CA ILE A 17 -11.32 -25.29 -17.40
C ILE A 17 -12.19 -24.09 -17.01
N PHE A 18 -12.42 -23.16 -17.93
CA PHE A 18 -13.27 -22.00 -17.68
C PHE A 18 -14.71 -22.39 -17.39
N SER A 19 -15.25 -23.39 -18.10
CA SER A 19 -16.58 -23.92 -17.81
C SER A 19 -16.65 -24.51 -16.40
N LEU A 20 -15.65 -25.28 -15.97
CA LEU A 20 -15.59 -25.86 -14.62
C LEU A 20 -15.51 -24.79 -13.54
N ILE A 21 -14.67 -23.77 -13.74
CA ILE A 21 -14.57 -22.62 -12.83
C ILE A 21 -15.90 -21.88 -12.75
N GLN A 22 -16.50 -21.58 -13.90
CA GLN A 22 -17.78 -20.88 -13.98
C GLN A 22 -18.87 -21.68 -13.25
N THR A 23 -19.02 -22.97 -13.55
CA THR A 23 -20.00 -23.84 -12.90
C THR A 23 -19.80 -23.85 -11.39
N SER A 24 -18.56 -24.06 -10.92
CA SER A 24 -18.23 -24.09 -9.49
C SER A 24 -18.59 -22.78 -8.78
N ILE A 25 -18.29 -21.64 -9.42
CA ILE A 25 -18.65 -20.32 -8.88
C ILE A 25 -20.17 -20.14 -8.84
N THR A 26 -20.89 -20.44 -9.93
CA THR A 26 -22.34 -20.30 -9.95
C THR A 26 -23.04 -21.20 -8.93
N THR A 27 -22.59 -22.45 -8.78
CA THR A 27 -23.14 -23.37 -7.78
C THR A 27 -22.86 -22.86 -6.36
N ALA A 28 -21.65 -22.38 -6.08
CA ALA A 28 -21.33 -21.78 -4.79
C ALA A 28 -22.22 -20.56 -4.47
N ILE A 29 -22.43 -19.68 -5.44
CA ILE A 29 -23.31 -18.50 -5.28
C ILE A 29 -24.75 -18.93 -4.99
N GLN A 30 -25.27 -19.94 -5.69
CA GLN A 30 -26.62 -20.46 -5.46
C GLN A 30 -26.78 -21.03 -4.03
N TYR A 31 -25.80 -21.78 -3.54
CA TYR A 31 -25.83 -22.28 -2.16
C TYR A 31 -25.74 -21.16 -1.12
N ILE A 32 -24.92 -20.14 -1.37
CA ILE A 32 -24.82 -18.95 -0.50
C ILE A 32 -26.15 -18.19 -0.47
N GLN A 33 -26.80 -18.02 -1.63
CA GLN A 33 -28.12 -17.37 -1.70
C GLN A 33 -29.19 -18.17 -0.96
N LEU A 34 -29.22 -19.49 -1.14
CA LEU A 34 -30.13 -20.36 -0.40
C LEU A 34 -29.91 -20.24 1.12
N PHE A 35 -28.65 -20.22 1.55
CA PHE A 35 -28.28 -20.06 2.96
C PHE A 35 -28.72 -18.71 3.54
N LEU A 36 -28.52 -17.62 2.79
CA LEU A 36 -28.96 -16.26 3.16
C LEU A 36 -30.48 -16.16 3.36
N VAL A 37 -31.26 -16.83 2.51
CA VAL A 37 -32.74 -16.83 2.61
C VAL A 37 -33.21 -17.74 3.73
N THR A 38 -32.55 -18.88 3.96
CA THR A 38 -32.98 -19.87 4.97
C THR A 38 -32.63 -19.44 6.39
N TYR A 39 -31.48 -18.79 6.58
CA TYR A 39 -30.97 -18.37 7.90
C TYR A 39 -30.46 -16.93 7.87
N PRO A 40 -31.34 -15.92 7.73
CA PRO A 40 -30.94 -14.53 7.53
C PRO A 40 -30.11 -13.98 8.71
N ASP A 41 -30.47 -14.35 9.94
CA ASP A 41 -29.79 -13.85 11.15
C ASP A 41 -28.36 -14.38 11.26
N ILE A 42 -28.17 -15.69 11.06
CA ILE A 42 -26.86 -16.34 11.13
C ILE A 42 -25.97 -15.88 9.96
N ALA A 43 -26.56 -15.74 8.77
CA ALA A 43 -25.85 -15.24 7.61
C ALA A 43 -25.38 -13.80 7.82
N GLY A 44 -26.20 -12.91 8.40
CA GLY A 44 -25.82 -11.54 8.71
C GLY A 44 -24.61 -11.45 9.64
N VAL A 45 -24.61 -12.22 10.73
CA VAL A 45 -23.47 -12.28 11.67
C VAL A 45 -22.21 -12.81 11.00
N LEU A 46 -22.33 -13.87 10.18
CA LEU A 46 -21.20 -14.41 9.42
C LEU A 46 -20.63 -13.40 8.41
N PHE A 47 -21.48 -12.69 7.68
CA PHE A 47 -21.04 -11.67 6.71
C PHE A 47 -20.30 -10.52 7.39
N ILE A 48 -20.80 -10.04 8.53
CA ILE A 48 -20.13 -8.98 9.30
C ILE A 48 -18.78 -9.49 9.83
N THR A 49 -18.74 -10.70 10.36
CA THR A 49 -17.51 -11.29 10.91
C THR A 49 -16.45 -11.51 9.82
N ILE A 50 -16.83 -12.10 8.70
CA ILE A 50 -15.94 -12.31 7.54
C ILE A 50 -15.50 -10.96 6.97
N GLY A 51 -16.41 -10.00 6.87
CA GLY A 51 -16.10 -8.64 6.43
C GLY A 51 -15.07 -7.96 7.33
N ALA A 52 -15.24 -8.03 8.65
CA ALA A 52 -14.30 -7.46 9.61
C ALA A 52 -12.90 -8.12 9.50
N VAL A 53 -12.84 -9.44 9.36
CA VAL A 53 -11.57 -10.17 9.17
C VAL A 53 -10.90 -9.77 7.85
N LEU A 54 -11.66 -9.66 6.75
CA LEU A 54 -11.14 -9.22 5.46
C LEU A 54 -10.61 -7.79 5.52
N VAL A 55 -11.35 -6.86 6.12
CA VAL A 55 -10.92 -5.48 6.32
C VAL A 55 -9.61 -5.43 7.12
N PHE A 56 -9.52 -6.19 8.22
CA PHE A 56 -8.30 -6.28 9.02
C PHE A 56 -7.10 -6.82 8.21
N LEU A 57 -7.31 -7.88 7.42
CA LEU A 57 -6.26 -8.46 6.56
C LEU A 57 -5.79 -7.48 5.48
N ILE A 58 -6.72 -6.76 4.84
CA ILE A 58 -6.42 -5.76 3.83
C ILE A 58 -5.61 -4.62 4.47
N LEU A 59 -6.05 -4.09 5.62
CA LEU A 59 -5.33 -3.04 6.34
C LEU A 59 -3.90 -3.50 6.68
N LYS A 60 -3.77 -4.70 7.26
CA LYS A 60 -2.47 -5.26 7.64
C LYS A 60 -1.53 -5.39 6.42
N ASN A 61 -2.05 -5.87 5.29
CA ASN A 61 -1.27 -6.00 4.07
C ASN A 61 -0.90 -4.63 3.48
N LEU A 62 -1.80 -3.65 3.55
CA LEU A 62 -1.56 -2.28 3.08
C LEU A 62 -0.47 -1.59 3.92
N PHE A 63 -0.52 -1.69 5.24
CA PHE A 63 0.56 -1.19 6.11
C PHE A 63 1.90 -1.87 5.82
N ARG A 64 1.91 -3.18 5.61
CA ARG A 64 3.13 -3.92 5.25
C ARG A 64 3.70 -3.48 3.90
N MET A 65 2.83 -3.24 2.91
CA MET A 65 3.22 -2.77 1.59
C MET A 65 3.83 -1.37 1.69
N ILE A 66 3.21 -0.44 2.41
CA ILE A 66 3.72 0.91 2.63
C ILE A 66 5.07 0.86 3.34
N TYR A 67 5.20 0.07 4.40
CA TYR A 67 6.46 -0.10 5.12
C TYR A 67 7.58 -0.61 4.20
N ASN A 68 7.28 -1.64 3.39
CA ASN A 68 8.23 -2.16 2.43
C ASN A 68 8.60 -1.13 1.34
N LEU A 69 7.63 -0.34 0.89
CA LEU A 69 7.85 0.73 -0.09
C LEU A 69 8.78 1.80 0.48
N ILE A 70 8.56 2.25 1.72
CA ILE A 70 9.43 3.22 2.40
C ILE A 70 10.86 2.68 2.52
N ILE A 71 11.03 1.44 2.98
CA ILE A 71 12.36 0.82 3.08
C ILE A 71 13.02 0.73 1.71
N THR A 72 12.26 0.35 0.68
CA THR A 72 12.77 0.23 -0.68
C THR A 72 13.20 1.59 -1.21
N LEU A 73 12.40 2.64 -0.98
CA LEU A 73 12.72 4.01 -1.35
C LEU A 73 14.03 4.47 -0.70
N ILE A 74 14.19 4.24 0.61
CA ILE A 74 15.43 4.58 1.34
C ILE A 74 16.63 3.85 0.72
N LYS A 75 16.50 2.54 0.44
CA LYS A 75 17.55 1.76 -0.20
C LYS A 75 17.91 2.30 -1.59
N VAL A 76 16.91 2.64 -2.40
CA VAL A 76 17.12 3.20 -3.74
C VAL A 76 17.82 4.54 -3.66
N VAL A 77 17.42 5.43 -2.74
CA VAL A 77 18.11 6.71 -2.54
C VAL A 77 19.56 6.48 -2.10
N PHE A 78 19.80 5.55 -1.19
CA PHE A 78 21.15 5.26 -0.70
C PHE A 78 22.06 4.70 -1.81
N VAL A 79 21.57 3.72 -2.57
CA VAL A 79 22.29 3.17 -3.72
C VAL A 79 22.51 4.25 -4.79
N SER A 80 21.50 5.08 -5.06
CA SER A 80 21.63 6.19 -6.01
C SER A 80 22.69 7.19 -5.57
N CYS A 81 22.76 7.54 -4.28
CA CYS A 81 23.83 8.41 -3.75
C CYS A 81 25.22 7.81 -3.97
N ILE A 82 25.39 6.51 -3.71
CA ILE A 82 26.68 5.84 -3.93
C ILE A 82 27.05 5.85 -5.41
N VAL A 83 26.12 5.47 -6.29
CA VAL A 83 26.35 5.46 -7.75
C VAL A 83 26.67 6.85 -8.25
N PHE A 84 25.92 7.86 -7.82
CA PHE A 84 26.14 9.25 -8.22
C PHE A 84 27.52 9.75 -7.75
N THR A 85 27.90 9.44 -6.50
CA THR A 85 29.23 9.77 -5.98
C THR A 85 30.33 9.07 -6.78
N GLY A 86 30.17 7.79 -7.10
CA GLY A 86 31.12 7.04 -7.91
C GLY A 86 31.28 7.60 -9.32
N VAL A 87 30.18 7.93 -9.99
CA VAL A 87 30.20 8.58 -11.32
C VAL A 87 30.86 9.95 -11.26
N TRP A 88 30.58 10.73 -10.22
CA TRP A 88 31.16 12.06 -10.05
C TRP A 88 32.69 11.98 -9.88
N ILE A 89 33.16 11.07 -9.02
CA ILE A 89 34.60 10.84 -8.82
C ILE A 89 35.26 10.41 -10.14
N TYR A 90 34.61 9.53 -10.91
CA TYR A 90 35.12 9.06 -12.19
C TYR A 90 35.31 10.19 -13.22
N TYR A 91 34.35 11.12 -13.32
CA TYR A 91 34.40 12.18 -14.33
C TYR A 91 35.22 13.43 -13.93
N ARG A 92 35.22 13.82 -12.65
CA ARG A 92 35.85 15.08 -12.20
C ARG A 92 37.05 14.90 -11.29
N GLY A 93 37.32 13.68 -10.82
CA GLY A 93 38.36 13.42 -9.85
C GLY A 93 37.98 13.80 -8.41
N VAL A 94 38.70 13.24 -7.44
CA VAL A 94 38.40 13.34 -6.00
C VAL A 94 38.56 14.77 -5.47
N GLU A 95 39.54 15.52 -5.97
CA GLU A 95 39.85 16.88 -5.50
C GLU A 95 38.72 17.87 -5.82
N ASN A 96 38.16 17.78 -7.04
CA ASN A 96 37.04 18.64 -7.46
C ASN A 96 35.74 18.25 -6.74
N MET A 97 35.54 16.98 -6.40
CA MET A 97 34.40 16.54 -5.59
C MET A 97 34.41 17.16 -4.18
N LEU A 98 35.59 17.24 -3.54
CA LEU A 98 35.74 17.86 -2.22
C LEU A 98 35.49 19.37 -2.24
N SER A 99 35.86 20.04 -3.33
CA SER A 99 35.54 21.46 -3.53
C SER A 99 34.05 21.67 -3.75
N ASP A 100 33.43 20.92 -4.68
CA ASP A 100 32.01 21.01 -5.02
C ASP A 100 31.11 20.66 -3.83
N SER A 101 31.48 19.65 -3.03
CA SER A 101 30.74 19.26 -1.82
C SER A 101 30.77 20.32 -0.73
N LYS A 102 31.89 21.03 -0.53
CA LYS A 102 31.95 22.16 0.42
C LYS A 102 31.01 23.31 0.01
N VAL A 103 30.93 23.59 -1.29
CA VAL A 103 30.01 24.61 -1.82
C VAL A 103 28.55 24.17 -1.61
N LEU A 104 28.22 22.91 -1.90
CA LEU A 104 26.88 22.35 -1.68
C LEU A 104 26.47 22.33 -0.21
N VAL A 105 27.38 21.95 0.70
CA VAL A 105 27.14 21.98 2.15
C VAL A 105 26.94 23.41 2.64
N GLY A 106 27.69 24.37 2.09
CA GLY A 106 27.50 25.79 2.36
C GLY A 106 26.10 26.29 1.94
N TYR A 107 25.65 25.92 0.74
CA TYR A 107 24.29 26.25 0.27
C TYR A 107 23.20 25.55 1.09
N ALA A 108 23.37 24.27 1.43
CA ALA A 108 22.40 23.53 2.24
C ALA A 108 22.27 24.11 3.66
N ALA A 109 23.39 24.49 4.29
CA ALA A 109 23.40 25.12 5.61
C ALA A 109 22.65 26.47 5.62
N THR A 110 22.61 27.19 4.50
CA THR A 110 21.82 28.43 4.37
C THR A 110 20.32 28.18 4.12
N MET A 111 19.91 26.96 3.75
CA MET A 111 18.50 26.61 3.51
C MET A 111 17.74 26.13 4.76
N ASP A 112 18.42 25.85 5.87
CA ASP A 112 17.86 25.09 7.00
C ASP A 112 16.77 25.82 7.82
N GLY A 113 16.77 27.16 7.87
CA GLY A 113 15.91 27.89 8.82
C GLY A 113 14.42 27.95 8.45
N SER A 114 14.09 27.99 7.16
CA SER A 114 12.74 28.33 6.68
C SER A 114 11.91 27.10 6.32
N TYR A 115 12.54 26.05 5.77
CA TYR A 115 11.82 24.84 5.35
C TYR A 115 11.55 23.89 6.53
N LEU A 116 12.49 23.73 7.48
CA LEU A 116 12.27 22.89 8.67
C LEU A 116 11.13 23.40 9.56
N LYS A 117 10.94 24.72 9.66
CA LYS A 117 9.79 25.31 10.37
C LYS A 117 8.45 25.03 9.69
N ALA A 118 8.42 25.04 8.36
CA ALA A 118 7.21 24.73 7.60
C ALA A 118 6.80 23.26 7.76
N TYR A 119 7.76 22.32 7.70
CA TYR A 119 7.49 20.89 7.93
C TYR A 119 7.14 20.58 9.39
N GLY A 120 7.79 21.24 10.36
CA GLY A 120 7.44 21.11 11.78
C GLY A 120 6.02 21.60 12.10
N GLY A 121 5.56 22.67 11.43
CA GLY A 121 4.19 23.16 11.53
C GLY A 121 3.16 22.14 10.99
N ALA A 122 3.45 21.54 9.83
CA ALA A 122 2.60 20.51 9.24
C ALA A 122 2.52 19.24 10.11
N LEU A 123 3.64 18.83 10.71
CA LEU A 123 3.69 17.66 11.59
C LEU A 123 2.87 17.86 12.88
N ASN A 124 2.94 19.06 13.46
CA ASN A 124 2.14 19.42 14.64
C ASN A 124 0.65 19.46 14.32
N ALA A 125 0.25 20.04 13.18
CA ALA A 125 -1.15 20.05 12.76
C ALA A 125 -1.70 18.62 12.54
N LEU A 126 -0.88 17.73 11.98
CA LEU A 126 -1.25 16.34 11.75
C LEU A 126 -1.41 15.57 13.08
N LYS A 127 -0.53 15.84 14.05
CA LYS A 127 -0.66 15.29 15.41
C LYS A 127 -1.96 15.76 16.10
N THR A 128 -2.28 17.05 16.02
CA THR A 128 -3.52 17.61 16.59
C THR A 128 -4.77 16.96 16.01
N ASN A 129 -4.79 16.71 14.69
CA ASN A 129 -5.91 16.04 14.04
C ASN A 129 -6.05 14.57 14.45
N ILE A 130 -4.93 13.86 14.65
CA ILE A 130 -4.93 12.48 15.15
C ILE A 130 -5.46 12.44 16.60
N ASP A 131 -5.03 13.37 17.44
CA ASP A 131 -5.48 13.45 18.84
C ASP A 131 -6.99 13.76 18.91
N ALA A 132 -7.48 14.69 18.08
CA ALA A 132 -8.90 14.99 17.97
C ALA A 132 -9.73 13.79 17.48
N PHE A 133 -9.22 13.04 16.50
CA PHE A 133 -9.88 11.83 16.02
C PHE A 133 -9.90 10.72 17.08
N SER A 134 -8.80 10.56 17.83
CA SER A 134 -8.74 9.59 18.94
C SER A 134 -9.72 9.96 20.05
N GLN A 135 -9.96 11.25 20.29
CA GLN A 135 -10.90 11.71 21.30
C GLN A 135 -12.34 11.51 20.84
N PHE A 136 -12.65 11.88 19.59
CA PHE A 136 -13.94 11.57 18.96
C PHE A 136 -14.27 10.07 19.02
N ALA A 137 -13.31 9.20 18.71
CA ALA A 137 -13.52 7.76 18.79
C ALA A 137 -13.82 7.28 20.23
N LYS A 138 -13.22 7.90 21.25
CA LYS A 138 -13.51 7.58 22.66
C LYS A 138 -14.88 8.08 23.08
N ASP A 139 -15.27 9.28 22.66
CA ASP A 139 -16.55 9.88 23.01
C ASP A 139 -17.71 9.11 22.38
N VAL A 140 -17.59 8.69 21.10
CA VAL A 140 -18.59 7.86 20.41
C VAL A 140 -18.73 6.48 21.05
N ILE A 141 -17.63 5.87 21.50
CA ILE A 141 -17.66 4.55 22.17
C ILE A 141 -18.26 4.66 23.57
N HIS A 142 -18.15 5.81 24.24
CA HIS A 142 -18.73 6.02 25.58
C HIS A 142 -20.21 6.41 25.57
N ASP A 143 -20.74 6.99 24.49
CA ASP A 143 -22.17 7.32 24.35
C ASP A 143 -23.06 6.11 24.01
N GLU A 144 -22.49 4.96 23.62
CA GLU A 144 -23.22 3.72 23.29
C GLU A 144 -23.25 2.67 24.43
N LEU A 145 -22.82 3.02 25.65
CA LEU A 145 -22.84 2.17 26.86
C LEU A 145 -23.64 2.80 28.00
#